data_AF-A0A662W919-F1
#
_entry.id   AF-A0A662W919-F1
#
_cell.length_a   1.000
_cell.length_b   1.000
_cell.length_c   1.000
_cell.angle_alpha   90.00
_cell.angle_beta   90.00
_cell.angle_gamma   90.00
#
_symmetry.space_group_name_H-M   'P 1'
#
loop_
_entity.id
_entity.type
_entity.pdbx_description
1 polymer ?
#
loop_
_entity_poly.entity_id
_entity_poly.type
_entity_poly.pdbx_seq_one_letter_code
_entity_poly.pdbx_strand_id
1 'polypeptide(L)' 'LEKYLYGDGDYANVDLVIRTGGEQRLSNFLPWQTANSVAYFCDVYWPEFRKIDLLRAIRAWQQKRRAVKVKR' A
#
# COMPACT_ATOMS: atom_id res chain seq x y z
N LEU A 1 6.00 19.55 -8.76
CA LEU A 1 7.06 18.53 -8.59
C LEU A 1 6.65 17.19 -9.22
N GLU A 2 5.41 16.75 -9.05
CA GLU A 2 4.89 15.48 -9.58
C GLU A 2 5.10 15.27 -11.08
N LYS A 3 4.93 16.30 -11.90
CA LYS A 3 5.20 16.26 -13.35
C LYS A 3 6.65 15.93 -13.76
N TYR A 4 7.57 15.90 -12.81
CA TYR A 4 8.98 15.56 -13.03
C TYR A 4 9.37 14.20 -12.42
N LEU A 5 8.41 13.51 -11.79
CA LEU A 5 8.62 12.16 -11.28
C LEU A 5 8.48 11.15 -12.42
N TYR A 6 9.14 10.00 -12.27
CA TYR A 6 9.03 8.89 -13.22
C TYR A 6 7.59 8.35 -13.30
N GLY A 7 7.11 8.15 -14.53
CA GLY A 7 5.74 7.75 -14.88
C GLY A 7 5.22 8.66 -16.00
N ASP A 8 4.54 8.11 -17.01
CA ASP A 8 4.12 8.79 -18.24
C ASP A 8 3.02 9.86 -18.05
N GLY A 9 3.19 10.77 -17.08
CA GLY A 9 2.23 11.84 -16.78
C GLY A 9 0.98 11.38 -16.01
N ASP A 10 0.64 10.09 -16.06
CA ASP A 10 -0.41 9.46 -15.23
C ASP A 10 0.11 9.18 -13.83
N TYR A 11 0.33 10.27 -13.08
CA TYR A 11 0.72 10.23 -11.69
C TYR A 11 -0.47 9.78 -10.83
N ALA A 12 -0.58 8.47 -10.57
CA ALA A 12 -1.60 7.90 -9.70
C ALA A 12 -1.10 7.78 -8.24
N ASN A 13 -1.89 8.29 -7.31
CA ASN A 13 -1.64 8.11 -5.88
C ASN A 13 -1.79 6.63 -5.48
N VAL A 14 -0.91 6.15 -4.60
CA VAL A 14 -1.01 4.78 -4.07
C VAL A 14 -1.92 4.78 -2.85
N ASP A 15 -3.02 4.03 -2.92
CA ASP A 15 -3.97 3.88 -1.80
C ASP A 15 -3.54 2.81 -0.79
N LEU A 16 -2.89 1.74 -1.26
CA LEU A 16 -2.52 0.56 -0.48
C LEU A 16 -1.16 0.03 -0.93
N VAL A 17 -0.22 -0.08 0.02
CA VAL A 17 1.07 -0.74 -0.16
C VAL A 17 1.03 -2.09 0.54
N ILE A 18 1.38 -3.16 -0.17
CA ILE A 18 1.47 -4.52 0.39
C ILE A 18 2.94 -4.93 0.40
N ARG A 19 3.44 -5.36 1.55
CA ARG A 19 4.80 -5.90 1.68
C ARG A 19 4.78 -7.27 2.36
N THR A 20 5.37 -8.23 1.67
CA THR A 20 5.55 -9.63 2.08
C THR A 20 6.90 -9.86 2.76
N GLY A 21 7.04 -11.00 3.43
CA GLY A 21 8.31 -11.48 4.00
C GLY A 21 8.62 -10.95 5.41
N GLY A 22 7.62 -10.48 6.16
CA GLY A 22 7.73 -10.14 7.59
C GLY A 22 8.38 -8.80 7.93
N GLU A 23 8.92 -8.11 6.92
CA GLU A 23 9.69 -6.89 7.13
C GLU A 23 8.80 -5.64 7.16
N GLN A 24 8.90 -4.84 8.23
CA GLN A 24 8.13 -3.61 8.41
C GLN A 24 8.91 -2.36 7.98
N ARG A 25 9.17 -2.24 6.68
CA ARG A 25 9.84 -1.06 6.09
C ARG A 25 9.32 -0.77 4.69
N LEU A 26 9.42 0.48 4.24
CA LEU A 26 9.11 0.82 2.84
C LEU A 26 10.32 0.63 1.92
N SER A 27 11.54 0.57 2.44
CA SER A 27 12.77 0.39 1.63
C SER A 27 12.89 1.39 0.48
N ASN A 28 12.50 2.65 0.70
CA ASN A 28 12.49 3.70 -0.33
C ASN A 28 11.59 3.38 -1.55
N PHE A 29 10.57 2.53 -1.38
CA PHE A 29 9.61 2.20 -2.42
C PHE A 29 8.56 3.31 -2.54
N LEU A 30 8.66 4.11 -3.60
CA LEU A 30 7.72 5.16 -3.98
C LEU A 30 7.37 6.14 -2.83
N PRO A 31 8.35 6.83 -2.23
CA PRO A 31 8.13 7.66 -1.03
C PRO A 31 7.13 8.80 -1.26
N TRP A 32 7.10 9.39 -2.46
CA TRP A 32 6.19 10.49 -2.78
C TRP A 32 4.76 9.96 -3.01
N GLN A 33 4.62 8.88 -3.77
CA GLN A 33 3.33 8.28 -4.13
C GLN A 33 2.63 7.61 -2.95
N THR A 34 3.38 7.15 -1.95
CA THR A 34 2.86 6.39 -0.81
C THR A 34 2.59 7.23 0.43
N ALA A 35 2.81 8.56 0.37
CA ALA A 35 2.70 9.46 1.51
C ALA A 35 1.37 9.39 2.26
N ASN A 36 0.26 9.13 1.54
CA ASN A 36 -1.09 9.00 2.12
C ASN A 36 -1.65 7.57 2.04
N SER A 37 -0.80 6.60 1.70
CA SER A 37 -1.21 5.20 1.52
C SER A 37 -1.42 4.48 2.85
N VAL A 38 -2.18 3.38 2.83
CA VAL A 38 -2.16 2.40 3.91
C VAL A 38 -1.07 1.38 3.61
N ALA A 39 -0.12 1.22 4.52
CA ALA A 39 0.83 0.11 4.46
C ALA A 39 0.25 -1.14 5.15
N TYR A 40 0.30 -2.28 4.45
CA TYR A 40 -0.06 -3.61 4.93
C TYR A 40 1.17 -4.52 4.85
N PHE A 41 1.61 -5.03 6.00
CA PHE A 41 2.75 -5.93 6.11
C PHE A 41 2.26 -7.32 6.47
N CYS A 42 2.80 -8.35 5.81
CA CYS A 42 2.50 -9.74 6.15
C CYS A 42 3.75 -10.63 6.14
N ASP A 43 3.73 -11.65 6.98
CA ASP A 43 4.84 -12.57 7.19
C ASP A 43 5.01 -13.58 6.04
N VAL A 44 3.95 -13.78 5.23
CA VAL A 44 3.97 -14.67 4.07
C VAL A 44 5.07 -14.22 3.10
N TYR A 45 5.94 -15.13 2.68
CA TYR A 45 6.95 -14.86 1.66
C TYR A 45 6.31 -14.72 0.27
N TRP A 46 6.95 -13.94 -0.61
CA TRP A 46 6.41 -13.66 -1.95
C TRP A 46 6.03 -14.92 -2.76
N PRO A 47 6.85 -16.00 -2.79
CA PRO A 47 6.49 -17.22 -3.50
C PRO A 47 5.24 -17.92 -2.97
N GLU A 48 4.89 -17.69 -1.70
CA GLU A 48 3.74 -18.28 -1.02
C GLU A 48 2.53 -17.33 -0.96
N PHE A 49 2.66 -16.12 -1.50
CA PHE A 49 1.59 -15.13 -1.48
C PHE A 49 0.45 -15.53 -2.41
N ARG A 50 -0.76 -15.69 -1.85
CA ARG A 50 -1.93 -16.16 -2.60
C ARG A 50 -2.99 -15.08 -2.74
N LYS A 51 -3.98 -15.33 -3.59
CA LYS A 51 -5.16 -14.47 -3.77
C LYS A 51 -5.86 -14.14 -2.44
N ILE A 52 -5.91 -15.08 -1.50
CA ILE A 52 -6.50 -14.85 -0.18
C ILE A 52 -5.75 -13.77 0.62
N ASP A 53 -4.43 -13.68 0.47
CA ASP A 53 -3.59 -12.72 1.18
C ASP A 53 -3.76 -11.31 0.61
N LEU A 54 -3.91 -11.19 -0.72
CA LEU A 54 -4.35 -9.96 -1.37
C LEU A 54 -5.72 -9.50 -0.86
N LEU A 55 -6.70 -10.40 -0.78
CA LEU A 55 -8.04 -10.07 -0.28
C LEU A 55 -8.01 -9.62 1.19
N ARG A 56 -7.15 -10.21 2.02
CA ARG A 56 -6.93 -9.77 3.41
C ARG A 56 -6.36 -8.35 3.45
N ALA A 57 -5.38 -8.03 2.62
CA ALA A 57 -4.83 -6.69 2.53
C ALA A 57 -5.88 -5.64 2.10
N ILE A 58 -6.69 -5.95 1.09
CA ILE A 58 -7.79 -5.08 0.64
C ILE A 58 -8.80 -4.87 1.77
N ARG A 59 -9.18 -5.93 2.49
CA ARG A 59 -10.11 -5.83 3.63
C ARG A 59 -9.54 -4.92 4.73
N ALA A 60 -8.26 -5.06 5.06
CA ALA A 60 -7.60 -4.21 6.05
C ALA A 60 -7.60 -2.73 5.63
N TRP A 61 -7.31 -2.45 4.35
CA TRP A 61 -7.42 -1.10 3.80
C TRP A 61 -8.84 -0.55 3.89
N GLN A 62 -9.86 -1.32 3.50
CA GLN A 62 -11.26 -0.90 3.59
C GLN A 62 -11.68 -0.57 5.03
N GLN A 63 -11.25 -1.39 6.00
CA GLN A 63 -11.53 -1.17 7.42
C GLN A 63 -10.90 0.13 7.93
N LYS A 64 -9.62 0.35 7.62
CA LYS A 64 -8.90 1.57 8.02
C LYS A 64 -9.51 2.82 7.38
N ARG A 65 -9.85 2.76 6.10
CA ARG A 65 -10.50 3.86 5.36
C ARG A 65 -11.89 4.20 5.93
N ARG A 66 -12.67 3.20 6.37
CA ARG A 66 -13.95 3.43 7.07
C ARG A 66 -13.75 4.11 8.43
N ALA A 67 -12.77 3.66 9.22
CA ALA A 67 -12.49 4.25 10.52
C ALA A 67 -12.09 5.74 10.44
N VAL A 68 -11.34 6.13 9.40
CA VAL A 68 -10.98 7.54 9.15
C VAL A 68 -12.20 8.38 8.79
N LYS A 69 -13.14 7.84 8.00
CA LYS A 69 -14.37 8.55 7.63
C LYS A 69 -15.31 8.81 8.80
N VAL A 70 -15.33 7.93 9.81
CA VAL A 70 -16.19 8.11 11.00
C VAL A 70 -15.64 9.16 11.97
N LYS A 71 -14.34 9.46 11.90
CA LYS A 71 -13.67 10.46 12.76
C LYS A 71 -13.67 11.88 12.18
N ARG A 72 -14.25 12.09 10.99
CA ARG A 72 -14.38 13.39 10.33
C ARG A 72 -15.84 13.80 10.30
#